data_AF-A0A0D0QTM2-F1
#
_entry.id   AF-A0A0D0QTM2-F1
#
_cell.length_a   1.000
_cell.length_b   1.000
_cell.length_c   1.000
_cell.angle_alpha   90.00
_cell.angle_beta   90.00
_cell.angle_gamma   90.00
#
_symmetry.space_group_name_H-M   'P 1'
#
loop_
_entity.id
_entity.type
_entity.pdbx_description
1 polymer ?
#
loop_
_entity_poly.entity_id
_entity_poly.type
_entity_poly.pdbx_seq_one_letter_code
_entity_poly.pdbx_strand_id
1 'polypeptide(L)' 'MILSDTINIRYKYNTCGMNTVEMAQLLKYYGFRGFLKSVNARSFIVAVLPEDKEHNMKVMEGLRNE' A
#
# COMPACT_ATOMS: atom_id res chain seq x y z
N MET A 1 9.98 -7.62 9.20
CA MET A 1 10.44 -6.60 8.23
C MET A 1 11.31 -5.61 8.97
N ILE A 2 12.56 -5.41 8.52
CA ILE A 2 13.44 -4.35 9.02
C ILE A 2 13.21 -3.13 8.13
N LEU A 3 12.84 -1.99 8.71
CA LEU A 3 12.47 -0.80 7.91
C LEU A 3 13.64 -0.21 7.11
N SER A 4 14.87 -0.40 7.58
CA SER A 4 16.09 0.06 6.89
C SER A 4 16.31 -0.62 5.54
N ASP A 5 15.81 -1.84 5.38
CA ASP A 5 16.00 -2.65 4.16
C ASP A 5 14.85 -2.44 3.14
N THR A 6 13.90 -1.56 3.46
CA THR A 6 12.69 -1.37 2.67
C THR A 6 12.78 -0.12 1.81
N ILE A 7 12.12 -0.18 0.66
CA ILE A 7 11.95 0.97 -0.22
C ILE A 7 10.59 1.63 0.03
N ASN A 8 10.58 2.96 0.08
CA ASN A 8 9.32 3.70 0.18
C ASN A 8 8.71 3.83 -1.22
N ILE A 9 7.52 3.29 -1.41
CA ILE A 9 6.78 3.36 -2.66
C ILE A 9 5.50 4.16 -2.42
N ARG A 10 5.23 5.11 -3.32
CA ARG A 10 3.95 5.84 -3.37
C ARG A 10 3.04 5.17 -4.39
N TYR A 11 1.84 4.79 -3.95
CA TYR A 11 0.79 4.28 -4.82
C TYR A 11 -0.28 5.36 -5.02
N LYS A 12 -0.63 5.64 -6.28
CA LYS A 12 -1.77 6.50 -6.63
C LYS A 12 -3.05 5.70 -6.50
N TYR A 13 -3.94 6.15 -5.62
CA TYR A 13 -5.21 5.52 -5.32
C TYR A 13 -6.13 6.57 -4.67
N ASN A 14 -7.38 6.67 -5.09
CA ASN A 14 -8.34 7.57 -4.43
C ASN A 14 -8.74 6.96 -3.10
N THR A 15 -8.23 7.52 -2.01
CA THR A 15 -8.43 6.96 -0.65
C THR A 15 -9.82 7.25 -0.11
N CYS A 16 -10.62 8.08 -0.80
CA CYS A 16 -11.99 8.42 -0.40
C CYS A 16 -12.11 8.93 1.05
N GLY A 17 -11.05 9.55 1.57
CA GLY A 17 -11.02 10.07 2.94
C GLY A 17 -10.64 9.05 4.01
N MET A 18 -10.24 7.83 3.63
CA MET A 18 -9.79 6.80 4.58
C MET A 18 -8.62 7.31 5.44
N ASN A 19 -8.69 7.02 6.74
CA ASN A 19 -7.57 7.21 7.64
C ASN A 19 -6.56 6.05 7.51
N THR A 20 -5.44 6.14 8.23
CA THR A 20 -4.35 5.13 8.16
C THR A 20 -4.79 3.74 8.60
N VAL A 21 -5.72 3.62 9.55
CA VAL A 21 -6.20 2.31 10.04
C VAL A 21 -7.09 1.65 9.00
N GLU A 22 -8.05 2.39 8.44
CA GLU A 22 -8.96 1.91 7.40
C GLU A 22 -8.19 1.49 6.14
N MET A 23 -7.25 2.32 5.70
CA MET A 23 -6.40 2.00 4.54
C MET A 23 -5.54 0.75 4.82
N ALA A 24 -4.98 0.60 6.01
CA ALA A 24 -4.19 -0.58 6.37
C ALA A 24 -5.06 -1.86 6.38
N GLN A 25 -6.30 -1.76 6.88
CA GLN A 25 -7.26 -2.88 6.86
C GLN A 25 -7.64 -3.27 5.42
N LEU A 26 -7.93 -2.30 4.56
CA LEU A 26 -8.20 -2.54 3.14
C LEU A 26 -7.02 -3.26 2.49
N LEU A 27 -5.81 -2.70 2.60
CA LEU A 27 -4.61 -3.29 2.03
C LEU A 27 -4.38 -4.73 2.53
N LYS A 28 -4.62 -4.99 3.81
CA LYS A 28 -4.53 -6.33 4.39
C LYS A 28 -5.58 -7.29 3.79
N TYR A 29 -6.80 -6.83 3.56
CA TYR A 29 -7.86 -7.63 2.94
C TYR A 29 -7.46 -8.12 1.54
N TYR A 30 -6.81 -7.27 0.74
CA TYR A 30 -6.29 -7.65 -0.59
C TYR A 30 -4.93 -8.36 -0.56
N GLY A 31 -4.41 -8.70 0.63
CA GLY A 31 -3.12 -9.39 0.76
C GLY A 31 -1.91 -8.53 0.33
N PHE A 32 -2.02 -7.21 0.41
CA PHE A 32 -0.91 -6.29 0.19
C PHE A 32 0.15 -6.45 1.29
N ARG A 33 1.43 -6.38 0.92
CA ARG A 33 2.56 -6.58 1.82
C ARG A 33 3.35 -5.30 2.06
N GLY A 34 3.67 -5.01 3.31
CA GLY A 34 4.48 -3.85 3.68
C GLY A 34 3.87 -3.05 4.83
N PHE A 35 4.50 -1.93 5.14
CA PHE A 35 4.10 -1.07 6.26
C PHE A 35 3.60 0.28 5.74
N LEU A 36 2.34 0.60 6.02
CA LEU A 36 1.73 1.86 5.66
C LEU A 36 2.33 3.01 6.47
N LYS A 37 2.97 3.96 5.79
CA LYS A 37 3.61 5.13 6.42
C LYS A 37 2.71 6.36 6.44
N SER A 38 1.97 6.61 5.36
CA SER A 38 1.07 7.75 5.29
C SER A 38 -0.02 7.56 4.25
N VAL A 39 -1.15 8.22 4.48
CA VAL A 39 -2.31 8.25 3.59
C VAL A 39 -2.64 9.71 3.28
N ASN A 40 -2.85 10.00 2.00
CA ASN A 40 -3.30 11.29 1.48
C ASN A 40 -4.52 11.05 0.61
N ALA A 41 -5.34 12.08 0.37
CA ALA A 41 -6.58 11.96 -0.38
C ALA A 41 -6.49 11.13 -1.68
N ARG A 42 -5.40 11.25 -2.44
CA ARG A 42 -5.21 10.59 -3.75
C ARG A 42 -4.01 9.64 -3.83
N SER A 43 -3.39 9.31 -2.70
CA SER A 43 -2.25 8.39 -2.68
C SER A 43 -1.90 7.95 -1.27
N PHE A 44 -1.17 6.85 -1.15
CA PHE A 44 -0.57 6.44 0.11
C PHE A 44 0.89 6.01 -0.11
N ILE A 45 1.68 6.02 0.96
CA ILE A 45 3.09 5.63 0.96
C ILE A 45 3.26 4.42 1.87
N VAL A 46 3.93 3.40 1.35
CA VAL A 46 4.27 2.17 2.06
C VAL A 46 5.76 1.92 2.01
N ALA A 47 6.30 1.38 3.10
CA ALA A 47 7.61 0.77 3.15
C ALA A 47 7.46 -0.70 2.75
N VAL A 48 8.13 -1.10 1.67
CA VAL A 48 7.96 -2.41 1.01
C VAL A 48 9.32 -3.06 0.83
N LEU A 49 9.41 -4.36 1.06
CA LEU A 49 10.60 -5.13 0.72
C LEU A 49 10.73 -5.25 -0.81
N PRO A 50 11.93 -5.10 -1.41
CA PRO A 50 12.09 -5.14 -2.87
C PRO A 50 11.44 -6.35 -3.54
N GLU A 51 11.48 -7.53 -2.91
CA GLU A 51 10.88 -8.79 -3.37
C GLU A 51 9.34 -8.75 -3.46
N ASP A 52 8.67 -7.96 -2.62
CA ASP A 52 7.20 -7.85 -2.61
C ASP A 52 6.67 -6.84 -3.63
N LYS A 53 7.55 -6.11 -4.32
CA LYS A 53 7.17 -5.04 -5.25
C LYS A 53 6.27 -5.53 -6.38
N GLU A 54 6.60 -6.66 -7.01
CA GLU A 54 5.83 -7.21 -8.13
C GLU A 54 4.46 -7.75 -7.65
N HIS A 55 4.45 -8.45 -6.51
CA HIS A 55 3.21 -8.92 -5.87
C HIS A 55 2.26 -7.76 -5.58
N ASN A 56 2.75 -6.72 -4.91
CA ASN A 56 1.96 -5.54 -4.58
C ASN A 56 1.46 -4.79 -5.81
N MET A 57 2.21 -4.78 -6.91
CA MET A 57 1.75 -4.17 -8.15
C MET A 57 0.49 -4.87 -8.68
N LYS A 58 0.48 -6.22 -8.69
CA LYS A 58 -0.70 -7.02 -9.07
C LYS A 58 -1.88 -6.81 -8.13
N VAL A 59 -1.63 -6.73 -6.82
CA VAL A 59 -2.67 -6.40 -5.83
C VAL A 59 -3.31 -5.04 -6.13
N MET A 60 -2.50 -4.04 -6.46
CA MET A 60 -2.98 -2.70 -6.79
C MET A 60 -3.74 -2.61 -8.11
N GLU A 61 -3.43 -3.48 -9.08
CA GLU A 61 -4.22 -3.62 -10.30
C GLU A 61 -5.62 -4.20 -10.00
N GLY A 62 -5.70 -5.22 -9.13
CA GLY A 62 -6.99 -5.76 -8.66
C GLY A 62 -7.85 -4.69 -7.98
N LEU A 63 -7.27 -3.94 -7.04
CA LEU A 63 -7.91 -2.81 -6.33
C LEU A 63 -8.42 -1.68 -7.24
N ARG A 64 -7.94 -1.56 -8.47
CA ARG A 64 -8.35 -0.53 -9.43
C ARG A 64 -9.48 -0.98 -10.36
N ASN A 65 -9.69 -2.28 -10.48
CA ASN A 65 -10.65 -2.88 -11.42
C ASN A 65 -11.97 -3.30 -10.73
N GLU A 66 -12.12 -3.07 -9.43
CA GLU A 66 -13.38 -3.10 -8.69
C GLU A 66 -14.05 -1.72 -8.68
#